data_AF-A0A2A4IM60-F1
#
_entry.id   AF-A0A2A4IM60-F1
#
_cell.length_a   1.000
_cell.length_b   1.000
_cell.length_c   1.000
_cell.angle_alpha   90.00
_cell.angle_beta   90.00
_cell.angle_gamma   90.00
#
_symmetry.space_group_name_H-M   'P 1'
#
loop_
_entity.id
_entity.type
_entity.pdbx_description
1 polymer ?
#
loop_
_entity_poly.entity_id
_entity_poly.type
_entity_poly.pdbx_seq_one_letter_code
_entity_poly.pdbx_strand_id
1 'polypeptide(L)'
;MIRIFISLITCAFLFTVSCSNSENKKTQNNNVSESVLDYMQMDSPNSFVPLGIKISAPENSLNAKYFIINKDIAEIDFDYMDNSYIYRASKNSNSLLSFYGDYTNSGKNFIEGDINVEYNISSNAEKFTLWRVDDIYYVLSSKAEDDTDLINLSSEYIKRIHFNKN
;
A
#
# COMPACT_ATOMS: atom_id res chain seq x y z
N MET A 1 69.07 -39.96 18.69
CA MET A 1 68.61 -38.78 19.46
C MET A 1 67.85 -39.32 20.68
N ILE A 2 68.32 -39.20 21.92
CA ILE A 2 68.16 -38.02 22.84
C ILE A 2 66.69 -37.62 22.98
N ARG A 3 66.10 -37.31 24.14
CA ARG A 3 66.21 -37.65 25.58
C ARG A 3 64.98 -36.91 26.19
N ILE A 4 64.13 -37.64 26.90
CA ILE A 4 63.41 -37.32 28.17
C ILE A 4 62.95 -35.87 28.51
N PHE A 5 61.67 -35.75 28.94
CA PHE A 5 61.16 -35.23 30.25
C PHE A 5 59.96 -34.23 30.23
N ILE A 6 58.99 -34.47 31.15
CA ILE A 6 58.21 -33.49 31.98
C ILE A 6 57.09 -32.72 31.21
N SER A 7 55.89 -32.36 31.69
CA SER A 7 55.24 -32.27 33.01
C SER A 7 53.70 -32.23 32.87
N LEU A 8 53.04 -32.37 34.02
CA LEU A 8 51.69 -31.90 34.39
C LEU A 8 51.21 -30.62 33.69
N ILE A 9 49.94 -30.60 33.26
CA ILE A 9 49.03 -29.47 33.50
C ILE A 9 47.69 -30.00 34.02
N THR A 10 47.50 -29.82 35.32
CA THR A 10 46.22 -29.71 36.02
C THR A 10 45.56 -28.38 35.67
N CYS A 11 44.29 -28.38 35.24
CA CYS A 11 43.40 -27.24 35.46
C CYS A 11 42.05 -27.75 35.93
N ALA A 12 41.74 -27.36 37.16
CA ALA A 12 40.60 -27.77 37.96
C ALA A 12 39.30 -27.16 37.45
N PHE A 13 38.24 -27.96 37.54
CA PHE A 13 36.85 -27.54 37.57
C PHE A 13 36.58 -26.73 38.84
N LEU A 14 36.36 -25.42 38.70
CA LEU A 14 35.51 -24.56 39.52
C LEU A 14 35.00 -23.49 38.53
N PHE A 15 33.73 -23.09 38.47
CA PHE A 15 33.08 -22.27 39.49
C PHE A 15 31.55 -22.30 39.35
N THR A 16 30.90 -22.47 40.52
CA THR A 16 29.75 -21.72 41.06
C THR A 16 28.39 -21.77 40.38
N VAL A 17 27.45 -22.39 41.10
CA VAL A 17 26.05 -21.97 41.18
C VAL A 17 25.99 -20.66 41.98
N SER A 18 25.37 -19.61 41.45
CA SER A 18 24.77 -18.55 42.26
C SER A 18 23.73 -17.76 41.46
N CYS A 19 22.51 -17.70 41.98
CA CYS A 19 21.40 -16.90 41.49
C CYS A 19 21.56 -15.43 41.91
N SER A 20 21.31 -14.47 41.02
CA SER A 20 20.56 -13.23 41.36
C SER A 20 20.30 -12.34 40.13
N ASN A 21 19.01 -12.16 39.87
CA ASN A 21 18.25 -10.98 39.44
C ASN A 21 18.93 -9.72 38.83
N SER A 22 18.27 -9.25 37.75
CA SER A 22 18.13 -7.89 37.20
C SER A 22 19.34 -7.17 36.57
N GLU A 23 19.32 -7.00 35.24
CA GLU A 23 19.04 -5.69 34.61
C GLU A 23 18.81 -5.80 33.08
N ASN A 24 17.60 -5.45 32.68
CA ASN A 24 17.11 -4.96 31.38
C ASN A 24 18.00 -5.17 30.13
N LYS A 25 17.83 -6.32 29.47
CA LYS A 25 17.88 -6.32 27.99
C LYS A 25 16.60 -5.65 27.49
N LYS A 26 16.75 -4.51 26.80
CA LYS A 26 15.71 -3.97 25.92
C LYS A 26 15.37 -5.03 24.89
N THR A 27 14.36 -5.86 25.20
CA THR A 27 13.56 -6.53 24.20
C THR A 27 12.76 -5.41 23.53
N GLN A 28 13.23 -4.96 22.38
CA GLN A 28 12.43 -4.13 21.50
C GLN A 28 11.26 -5.02 21.05
N ASN A 29 10.13 -4.84 21.72
CA ASN A 29 8.85 -5.39 21.31
C ASN A 29 8.52 -4.78 19.95
N ASN A 30 8.92 -5.47 18.89
CA ASN A 30 8.32 -5.27 17.59
C ASN A 30 6.96 -5.99 17.61
N ASN A 31 6.04 -5.46 18.42
CA ASN A 31 4.62 -5.66 18.15
C ASN A 31 4.37 -4.81 16.90
N VAL A 32 4.64 -5.39 15.74
CA VAL A 32 4.00 -4.96 14.51
C VAL A 32 2.53 -5.17 14.79
N SER A 33 1.84 -4.10 15.20
CA SER A 33 0.40 -4.08 15.15
C SER A 33 0.07 -4.29 13.68
N GLU A 34 -0.32 -5.50 13.34
CA GLU A 34 -1.04 -5.77 12.11
C GLU A 34 -2.26 -4.85 12.17
N SER A 35 -2.13 -3.71 11.50
CA SER A 35 -3.16 -2.67 11.47
C SER A 35 -4.33 -3.27 10.74
N VAL A 36 -5.27 -3.86 11.47
CA VAL A 36 -6.53 -4.36 10.91
C VAL A 36 -7.22 -3.16 10.27
N LEU A 37 -7.30 -3.18 8.94
CA LEU A 37 -7.99 -2.15 8.17
C LEU A 37 -9.48 -2.19 8.50
N ASP A 38 -10.08 -1.04 8.81
CA ASP A 38 -11.51 -0.89 9.05
C ASP A 38 -12.23 -0.72 7.72
N TYR A 39 -12.69 -1.82 7.14
CA TYR A 39 -13.45 -1.84 5.89
C TYR A 39 -14.96 -1.76 6.18
N MET A 40 -15.58 -0.68 5.72
CA MET A 40 -17.05 -0.55 5.75
C MET A 40 -17.60 -0.49 4.34
N GLN A 41 -18.40 -1.49 3.95
CA GLN A 41 -19.10 -1.50 2.67
C GLN A 41 -20.25 -0.48 2.67
N MET A 42 -20.41 0.23 1.55
CA MET A 42 -21.40 1.27 1.32
C MET A 42 -22.33 0.87 0.19
N ASP A 43 -23.57 1.38 0.23
CA ASP A 43 -24.55 1.11 -0.81
C ASP A 43 -24.34 1.95 -2.07
N SER A 44 -23.65 3.10 -1.98
CA SER A 44 -23.48 4.02 -3.12
C SER A 44 -22.28 4.97 -2.98
N PRO A 45 -21.84 5.60 -4.10
CA PRO A 45 -20.85 6.68 -4.11
C PRO A 45 -21.18 7.88 -3.23
N ASN A 46 -22.47 8.15 -2.97
CA ASN A 46 -22.88 9.30 -2.17
C ASN A 46 -22.38 9.22 -0.72
N SER A 47 -22.03 8.03 -0.24
CA SER A 47 -21.41 7.84 1.06
C SER A 47 -20.03 8.49 1.19
N PHE A 48 -19.37 8.86 0.09
CA PHE A 48 -18.07 9.52 0.09
C PHE A 48 -18.14 11.05 0.28
N VAL A 49 -19.34 11.65 0.15
CA VAL A 49 -19.55 13.11 0.29
C VAL A 49 -19.02 13.67 1.62
N PRO A 50 -19.23 13.02 2.80
CA PRO A 50 -18.66 13.49 4.06
C PRO A 50 -17.12 13.55 4.09
N LEU A 51 -16.43 12.78 3.24
CA LEU A 51 -14.97 12.81 3.08
C LEU A 51 -14.50 13.96 2.17
N GLY A 52 -15.43 14.67 1.53
CA GLY A 52 -15.14 15.64 0.49
C GLY A 52 -14.66 14.99 -0.82
N ILE A 53 -14.97 13.71 -1.02
CA ILE A 53 -14.52 12.92 -2.17
C ILE A 53 -15.72 12.59 -3.05
N LYS A 54 -15.58 12.80 -4.37
CA LYS A 54 -16.58 12.44 -5.38
C LYS A 54 -15.95 11.57 -6.45
N ILE A 55 -16.06 10.26 -6.27
CA ILE A 55 -15.64 9.24 -7.23
C ILE A 55 -16.79 8.28 -7.50
N SER A 56 -16.86 7.69 -8.68
CA SER A 56 -17.87 6.69 -9.07
C SER A 56 -17.23 5.65 -9.98
N ALA A 57 -17.82 4.46 -10.08
CA ALA A 57 -17.40 3.49 -11.08
C ALA A 57 -17.65 4.02 -12.51
N PRO A 58 -16.96 3.51 -13.54
CA PRO A 58 -17.21 3.89 -14.93
C PRO A 58 -18.55 3.31 -15.42
N GLU A 59 -19.20 3.96 -16.41
CA GLU A 59 -20.58 3.63 -16.83
C GLU A 59 -20.76 2.18 -17.30
N ASN A 60 -19.74 1.59 -17.92
CA ASN A 60 -19.76 0.22 -18.44
C ASN A 60 -19.07 -0.79 -17.51
N SER A 61 -18.87 -0.44 -16.24
CA SER A 61 -18.33 -1.38 -15.26
C SER A 61 -19.39 -2.35 -14.76
N LEU A 62 -18.91 -3.50 -14.29
CA LEU A 62 -19.72 -4.52 -13.65
C LEU A 62 -19.30 -4.70 -12.20
N ASN A 63 -20.18 -5.30 -11.41
CA ASN A 63 -19.91 -5.75 -10.03
C ASN A 63 -19.35 -4.67 -9.09
N ALA A 64 -19.70 -3.40 -9.32
CA ALA A 64 -19.19 -2.29 -8.53
C ALA A 64 -19.56 -2.43 -7.04
N LYS A 65 -18.57 -2.32 -6.16
CA LYS A 65 -18.70 -2.29 -4.70
C LYS A 65 -17.98 -1.06 -4.15
N TYR A 66 -18.57 -0.45 -3.13
CA TYR A 66 -18.11 0.80 -2.57
C TYR A 66 -17.68 0.59 -1.11
N PHE A 67 -16.54 1.15 -0.73
CA PHE A 67 -16.03 1.00 0.63
C PHE A 67 -15.49 2.32 1.18
N ILE A 68 -15.66 2.52 2.48
CA ILE A 68 -14.88 3.48 3.26
C ILE A 68 -13.89 2.68 4.09
N ILE A 69 -12.59 2.96 3.93
CA ILE A 69 -11.52 2.30 4.66
C ILE A 69 -10.91 3.27 5.65
N ASN A 70 -10.74 2.86 6.90
CA ASN A 70 -10.14 3.65 7.98
C ASN A 70 -10.76 5.05 8.15
N LYS A 71 -12.01 5.23 7.69
CA LYS A 71 -12.77 6.48 7.71
C LYS A 71 -12.20 7.62 6.86
N ASP A 72 -11.13 7.41 6.09
CA ASP A 72 -10.43 8.46 5.33
C ASP A 72 -10.13 8.10 3.86
N ILE A 73 -10.41 6.87 3.44
CA ILE A 73 -10.25 6.41 2.06
C ILE A 73 -11.60 6.02 1.50
N ALA A 74 -11.93 6.57 0.33
CA ALA A 74 -13.00 6.07 -0.52
C ALA A 74 -12.42 5.05 -1.50
N GLU A 75 -13.04 3.88 -1.61
CA GLU A 75 -12.62 2.82 -2.53
C GLU A 75 -13.81 2.32 -3.35
N ILE A 76 -13.54 2.01 -4.62
CA ILE A 76 -14.46 1.35 -5.54
C ILE A 76 -13.75 0.16 -6.15
N ASP A 77 -14.27 -1.04 -5.88
CA ASP A 77 -13.90 -2.25 -6.59
C ASP A 77 -14.87 -2.45 -7.75
N PHE A 78 -14.38 -2.70 -8.96
CA PHE A 78 -15.23 -2.92 -10.13
C PHE A 78 -14.51 -3.75 -11.19
N ASP A 79 -15.30 -4.39 -12.06
CA ASP A 79 -14.79 -5.07 -13.24
C ASP A 79 -15.00 -4.22 -14.50
N TYR A 80 -14.02 -4.21 -15.40
CA TYR A 80 -14.07 -3.50 -16.68
C TYR A 80 -13.23 -4.25 -17.71
N MET A 81 -13.76 -4.48 -18.91
CA MET A 81 -13.08 -5.23 -19.98
C MET A 81 -12.42 -6.53 -19.47
N ASP A 82 -13.20 -7.35 -18.75
CA ASP A 82 -12.79 -8.64 -18.18
C ASP A 82 -11.65 -8.60 -17.13
N ASN A 83 -11.30 -7.41 -16.64
CA ASN A 83 -10.29 -7.21 -15.61
C ASN A 83 -10.87 -6.52 -14.37
N SER A 84 -10.36 -6.88 -13.19
CA SER A 84 -10.73 -6.20 -11.94
C SER A 84 -9.84 -4.99 -11.68
N TYR A 85 -10.46 -3.93 -11.16
CA TYR A 85 -9.84 -2.67 -10.83
C TYR A 85 -10.22 -2.22 -9.42
N ILE A 86 -9.30 -1.49 -8.81
CA ILE A 86 -9.54 -0.79 -7.55
C ILE A 86 -9.28 0.70 -7.78
N TYR A 87 -10.29 1.53 -7.51
CA TYR A 87 -10.16 2.98 -7.57
C TYR A 87 -10.28 3.59 -6.18
N ARG A 88 -9.18 4.19 -5.70
CA ARG A 88 -9.08 4.79 -4.37
C ARG A 88 -8.90 6.30 -4.46
N ALA A 89 -9.45 7.00 -3.48
CA ALA A 89 -9.16 8.41 -3.25
C ALA A 89 -9.04 8.73 -1.75
N SER A 90 -8.12 9.62 -1.40
CA SER A 90 -7.94 10.11 -0.03
C SER A 90 -7.20 11.45 -0.01
N LYS A 91 -7.42 12.23 1.04
CA LYS A 91 -6.59 13.42 1.34
C LYS A 91 -5.23 13.04 1.95
N ASN A 92 -5.07 11.79 2.40
CA ASN A 92 -3.84 11.28 2.98
C ASN A 92 -3.15 10.32 2.00
N SER A 93 -2.11 10.81 1.31
CA SER A 93 -1.33 10.01 0.37
C SER A 93 -0.67 8.79 1.02
N ASN A 94 -0.25 8.90 2.28
CA ASN A 94 0.42 7.80 2.97
C ASN A 94 -0.56 6.65 3.28
N SER A 95 -1.79 6.98 3.72
CA SER A 95 -2.86 5.98 3.88
C SER A 95 -3.13 5.26 2.56
N LEU A 96 -3.23 6.02 1.47
CA LEU A 96 -3.57 5.49 0.15
C LEU A 96 -2.45 4.67 -0.50
N LEU A 97 -1.18 5.04 -0.28
CA LEU A 97 -0.03 4.29 -0.82
C LEU A 97 0.34 3.08 0.03
N SER A 98 -0.14 2.99 1.28
CA SER A 98 0.15 1.86 2.18
C SER A 98 -0.31 0.50 1.64
N PHE A 99 -1.32 0.47 0.75
CA PHE A 99 -1.83 -0.75 0.12
C PHE A 99 -0.87 -1.40 -0.87
N TYR A 100 0.10 -0.65 -1.40
CA TYR A 100 0.98 -1.10 -2.48
C TYR A 100 2.35 -1.55 -1.98
N GLY A 101 2.64 -1.38 -0.67
CA GLY A 101 3.91 -1.74 -0.07
C GLY A 101 5.08 -1.09 -0.79
N ASP A 102 6.12 -1.87 -1.07
CA ASP A 102 7.21 -1.43 -1.94
C ASP A 102 6.76 -1.41 -3.40
N TYR A 103 6.99 -0.29 -4.07
CA TYR A 103 6.72 -0.09 -5.50
C TYR A 103 7.80 0.76 -6.15
N THR A 104 7.85 0.70 -7.48
CA THR A 104 8.78 1.48 -8.31
C THR A 104 8.03 2.23 -9.39
N ASN A 105 8.52 3.42 -9.74
CA ASN A 105 8.02 4.13 -10.91
C ASN A 105 8.49 3.40 -12.18
N SER A 106 7.57 3.13 -13.11
CA SER A 106 7.87 2.35 -14.32
C SER A 106 8.52 3.16 -15.44
N GLY A 107 8.55 4.49 -15.31
CA GLY A 107 8.93 5.41 -16.38
C GLY A 107 7.82 5.66 -17.42
N LYS A 108 6.65 5.00 -17.33
CA LYS A 108 5.49 5.21 -18.20
C LYS A 108 4.56 6.35 -17.74
N ASN A 109 5.12 7.37 -17.09
CA ASN A 109 4.34 8.53 -16.64
C ASN A 109 3.73 9.26 -17.84
N PHE A 110 2.57 9.88 -17.64
CA PHE A 110 1.90 10.65 -18.69
C PHE A 110 1.21 11.89 -18.12
N ILE A 111 0.77 12.78 -19.01
CA ILE A 111 0.07 14.01 -18.64
C ILE A 111 -1.32 13.97 -19.25
N GLU A 112 -2.34 14.24 -18.44
CA GLU A 112 -3.73 14.42 -18.91
C GLU A 112 -4.21 15.80 -18.46
N GLY A 113 -4.52 16.67 -19.43
CA GLY A 113 -4.69 18.11 -19.19
C GLY A 113 -3.41 18.74 -18.64
N ASP A 114 -3.47 19.26 -17.41
CA ASP A 114 -2.36 19.82 -16.64
C ASP A 114 -1.92 18.91 -15.47
N ILE A 115 -2.47 17.70 -15.39
CA ILE A 115 -2.21 16.76 -14.30
C ILE A 115 -1.13 15.76 -14.73
N ASN A 116 -0.04 15.70 -13.95
CA ASN A 116 0.96 14.65 -14.06
C ASN A 116 0.44 13.36 -13.42
N VAL A 117 0.52 12.26 -14.17
CA VAL A 117 0.11 10.94 -13.72
C VAL A 117 1.33 10.06 -13.63
N GLU A 118 1.63 9.63 -12.41
CA GLU A 118 2.69 8.67 -12.16
C GLU A 118 2.19 7.27 -12.46
N TYR A 119 3.01 6.47 -13.14
CA TYR A 119 2.77 5.05 -13.33
C TYR A 119 3.75 4.27 -12.48
N ASN A 120 3.22 3.38 -11.64
CA ASN A 120 3.98 2.59 -10.69
C ASN A 120 3.64 1.10 -10.79
N ILE A 121 4.60 0.27 -10.39
CA ILE A 121 4.44 -1.19 -10.29
C ILE A 121 4.87 -1.59 -8.89
N SER A 122 3.96 -2.23 -8.15
CA SER A 122 4.25 -2.81 -6.85
C SER A 122 5.08 -4.10 -6.95
N SER A 123 5.71 -4.47 -5.85
CA SER A 123 6.39 -5.75 -5.65
C SER A 123 5.50 -6.97 -5.94
N ASN A 124 4.17 -6.84 -5.85
CA ASN A 124 3.19 -7.89 -6.15
C ASN A 124 2.71 -7.88 -7.61
N ALA A 125 3.43 -7.19 -8.50
CA ALA A 125 3.09 -6.99 -9.91
C ALA A 125 1.75 -6.28 -10.17
N GLU A 126 1.15 -5.66 -9.15
CA GLU A 126 0.01 -4.77 -9.33
C GLU A 126 0.50 -3.44 -9.90
N LYS A 127 -0.12 -3.03 -11.00
CA LYS A 127 0.18 -1.79 -11.72
C LYS A 127 -0.81 -0.75 -11.27
N PHE A 128 -0.35 0.47 -11.03
CA PHE A 128 -1.23 1.53 -10.60
C PHE A 128 -0.78 2.89 -11.10
N THR A 129 -1.75 3.74 -11.35
CA THR A 129 -1.53 5.15 -11.65
C THR A 129 -1.82 5.98 -10.41
N LEU A 130 -1.03 7.03 -10.17
CA LEU A 130 -1.20 7.96 -9.06
C LEU A 130 -1.26 9.37 -9.63
N TRP A 131 -2.30 10.11 -9.24
CA TRP A 131 -2.41 11.53 -9.56
C TRP A 131 -3.05 12.30 -8.40
N ARG A 132 -2.97 13.62 -8.48
CA ARG A 132 -3.49 14.52 -7.46
C ARG A 132 -4.27 15.66 -8.11
N VAL A 133 -5.43 15.96 -7.55
CA VAL A 133 -6.21 17.16 -7.88
C VAL A 133 -6.54 17.86 -6.56
N ASP A 134 -6.22 19.15 -6.45
CA ASP A 134 -6.30 19.94 -5.22
C ASP A 134 -5.57 19.27 -4.03
N ASP A 135 -6.30 18.88 -2.98
CA ASP A 135 -5.80 18.18 -1.80
C ASP A 135 -6.12 16.67 -1.79
N ILE A 136 -6.65 16.13 -2.89
CA ILE A 136 -7.06 14.72 -2.99
C ILE A 136 -6.10 13.96 -3.91
N TYR A 137 -5.60 12.84 -3.39
CA TYR A 137 -4.81 11.86 -4.13
C TYR A 137 -5.73 10.75 -4.62
N TYR A 138 -5.46 10.27 -5.82
CA TYR A 138 -6.23 9.25 -6.50
C TYR A 138 -5.30 8.14 -6.99
N VAL A 139 -5.70 6.90 -6.81
CA VAL A 139 -5.04 5.76 -7.43
C VAL A 139 -6.06 4.86 -8.12
N LEU A 140 -5.77 4.51 -9.36
CA LEU A 140 -6.41 3.39 -10.04
C LEU A 140 -5.39 2.26 -10.17
N SER A 141 -5.76 1.05 -9.78
CA SER A 141 -4.88 -0.11 -9.85
C SER A 141 -5.54 -1.34 -10.45
N SER A 142 -4.72 -2.19 -11.05
CA SER A 142 -5.12 -3.48 -11.59
C SER A 142 -3.95 -4.46 -11.67
N LYS A 143 -4.27 -5.75 -11.71
CA LYS A 143 -3.34 -6.85 -12.01
C LYS A 143 -3.49 -7.36 -13.45
N ALA A 144 -4.27 -6.68 -14.29
CA ALA A 144 -4.41 -6.99 -15.71
C ALA A 144 -3.05 -7.11 -16.40
N GLU A 145 -2.89 -8.06 -17.33
CA GLU A 145 -1.65 -8.24 -18.09
C GLU A 145 -1.43 -7.08 -19.07
N ASP A 146 -2.48 -6.64 -19.75
CA ASP A 146 -2.49 -5.40 -20.54
C ASP A 146 -2.78 -4.20 -19.62
N ASP A 147 -2.07 -3.09 -19.81
CA ASP A 147 -2.24 -1.85 -19.05
C ASP A 147 -2.89 -0.71 -19.85
N THR A 148 -3.35 -0.98 -21.07
CA THR A 148 -4.01 -0.01 -21.94
C THR A 148 -5.25 0.59 -21.27
N ASP A 149 -6.12 -0.26 -20.72
CA ASP A 149 -7.35 0.19 -20.07
C ASP A 149 -7.08 0.92 -18.74
N LEU A 150 -6.02 0.55 -18.02
CA LEU A 150 -5.59 1.28 -16.82
C LEU A 150 -5.25 2.74 -17.16
N ILE A 151 -4.49 2.96 -18.24
CA ILE A 151 -4.12 4.32 -18.69
C ILE A 151 -5.34 5.09 -19.21
N ASN A 152 -6.19 4.43 -20.02
CA ASN A 152 -7.39 5.04 -20.57
C ASN A 152 -8.40 5.45 -19.48
N LEU A 153 -8.69 4.56 -18.53
CA LEU A 153 -9.59 4.86 -17.41
C LEU A 153 -9.04 5.96 -16.51
N SER A 154 -7.74 5.96 -16.23
CA SER A 154 -7.09 7.04 -15.46
C SER A 154 -7.33 8.40 -16.13
N SER A 155 -7.14 8.43 -17.45
CA SER A 155 -7.37 9.62 -18.27
C SER A 155 -8.83 10.06 -18.27
N GLU A 156 -9.78 9.12 -18.36
CA GLU A 156 -11.22 9.41 -18.23
C GLU A 156 -11.59 9.98 -16.87
N TYR A 157 -11.06 9.42 -15.78
CA TYR A 157 -11.34 9.92 -14.44
C TYR A 157 -10.85 11.35 -14.24
N ILE A 158 -9.63 11.65 -14.70
CA ILE A 158 -9.07 13.01 -14.62
C ILE A 158 -9.95 13.99 -15.40
N LYS A 159 -10.36 13.64 -16.63
CA LYS A 159 -11.29 14.44 -17.43
C LYS A 159 -12.60 14.70 -16.69
N ARG A 160 -13.22 13.67 -16.12
CA ARG A 160 -14.48 13.81 -15.36
C ARG A 160 -14.32 14.72 -14.14
N ILE A 161 -13.20 14.66 -13.43
CA ILE A 161 -12.92 15.55 -12.29
C ILE A 161 -12.80 17.00 -12.79
N HIS A 162 -12.09 17.23 -13.88
CA HIS A 162 -11.88 18.56 -14.45
C HIS A 162 -13.18 19.18 -14.99
N PHE A 163 -13.99 18.41 -15.73
CA PHE A 163 -15.26 18.90 -16.29
C PHE A 163 -16.32 19.19 -15.22
N ASN A 164 -16.32 18.47 -14.09
CA ASN A 164 -17.26 18.73 -12.99
C ASN A 164 -16.95 20.00 -12.17
N LYS A 165 -15.85 20.70 -12.47
CA LYS A 165 -15.47 21.96 -11.81
C LYS A 165 -15.84 23.22 -12.62
N ASN A 166 -16.12 23.08 -13.91
CA ASN A 166 -16.49 24.17 -14.82
C ASN A 166 -18.01 24.28 -14.96
#